data_AF-A0A7N8YI77-F1
#
_entry.id   AF-A0A7N8YI77-F1
#
_cell.length_a   1.000
_cell.length_b   1.000
_cell.length_c   1.000
_cell.angle_alpha   90.00
_cell.angle_beta   90.00
_cell.angle_gamma   90.00
#
_symmetry.space_group_name_H-M   'P 1'
#
loop_
_entity.id
_entity.type
_entity.pdbx_description
1 polymer ?
#
loop_
_entity_poly.entity_id
_entity_poly.type
_entity_poly.pdbx_seq_one_letter_code
_entity_poly.pdbx_strand_id
1 'polypeptide(L)'
;IHWDTKSVNSPGRTDVKTVGRTDVKSVGRTDVKTAGRTDVKSAGRTDVKTAGRTDVKSAGRTDVKTVGRTDVKSAGRTDVKTAGRTDVKSVGRTDVKSAGRTDVKTAGRTDVKTAGRTDVKSAGRTDVKSVGRTDVKSAGRTDVKSAGRTDVKSAGRTDVKSAGRTDVKTVGRTDVKSARRNWAKSSS
;
A
#
# COMPACT_ATOMS: atom_id res chain seq x y z
N ILE A 1 -16.40 12.42 -27.21
CA ILE A 1 -16.68 11.51 -26.07
C ILE A 1 -17.20 12.37 -24.92
N HIS A 2 -18.53 12.39 -24.72
CA HIS A 2 -19.17 13.10 -23.61
C HIS A 2 -18.92 12.27 -22.34
N TRP A 3 -18.11 12.77 -21.41
CA TRP A 3 -17.93 12.10 -20.12
C TRP A 3 -19.02 12.58 -19.18
N ASP A 4 -20.14 11.86 -19.16
CA ASP A 4 -21.12 12.05 -18.11
C ASP A 4 -20.44 11.74 -16.76
N THR A 5 -20.39 12.74 -15.88
CA THR A 5 -19.70 12.66 -14.59
C THR A 5 -20.75 12.40 -13.53
N LYS A 6 -20.81 11.17 -13.01
CA LYS A 6 -21.76 10.84 -11.96
C LYS A 6 -21.23 11.29 -10.61
N SER A 7 -21.90 12.25 -9.97
CA SER A 7 -21.64 12.65 -8.59
C SER A 7 -22.68 12.02 -7.66
N VAL A 8 -22.24 11.39 -6.57
CA VAL A 8 -23.10 10.78 -5.55
C VAL A 8 -22.75 11.37 -4.19
N ASN A 9 -23.75 11.91 -3.49
CA ASN A 9 -23.63 12.39 -2.11
C ASN A 9 -24.74 11.79 -1.26
N SER A 10 -24.42 10.96 -0.27
CA SER A 10 -25.46 10.30 0.54
C SER A 10 -25.00 9.93 1.95
N PRO A 11 -25.81 10.19 3.00
CA PRO A 11 -25.65 9.59 4.31
C PRO A 11 -26.22 8.16 4.35
N GLY A 12 -25.56 7.25 5.06
CA GLY A 12 -26.01 5.87 5.26
C GLY A 12 -25.33 4.87 4.31
N ARG A 13 -26.12 4.11 3.56
CA ARG A 13 -25.62 3.09 2.61
C ARG A 13 -25.62 3.66 1.20
N THR A 14 -24.49 3.55 0.51
CA THR A 14 -24.30 4.06 -0.85
C THR A 14 -23.75 2.98 -1.75
N ASP A 15 -24.49 2.61 -2.79
CA ASP A 15 -24.06 1.64 -3.80
C ASP A 15 -23.96 2.33 -5.16
N VAL A 16 -22.77 2.35 -5.78
CA VAL A 16 -22.53 3.00 -7.07
C VAL A 16 -21.99 2.00 -8.07
N LYS A 17 -22.64 1.93 -9.24
CA LYS A 17 -22.18 1.17 -10.41
C LYS A 17 -22.21 2.07 -11.65
N THR A 18 -21.07 2.25 -12.30
CA THR A 18 -20.92 3.20 -13.40
C THR A 18 -19.82 2.83 -14.41
N VAL A 19 -19.90 3.41 -15.59
CA VAL A 19 -18.80 3.52 -16.56
C VAL A 19 -18.52 5.01 -16.75
N GLY A 20 -17.25 5.40 -16.84
CA GLY A 20 -16.86 6.81 -17.03
C GLY A 20 -16.23 7.44 -15.80
N ARG A 21 -16.54 8.71 -15.55
CA ARG A 21 -16.04 9.46 -14.39
C ARG A 21 -17.06 9.41 -13.26
N THR A 22 -16.60 9.13 -12.04
CA THR A 22 -17.49 8.99 -10.89
C THR A 22 -16.86 9.58 -9.64
N ASP A 23 -17.60 10.46 -8.98
CA ASP A 23 -17.23 11.09 -7.72
C ASP A 23 -18.22 10.66 -6.63
N VAL A 24 -17.72 10.07 -5.54
CA VAL A 24 -18.55 9.60 -4.43
C VAL A 24 -18.17 10.30 -3.13
N LYS A 25 -19.13 10.91 -2.47
CA LYS A 25 -19.04 11.44 -1.11
C LYS A 25 -20.08 10.76 -0.22
N SER A 26 -19.66 10.14 0.86
CA SER A 26 -20.59 9.38 1.69
C SER A 26 -20.14 9.24 3.15
N VAL A 27 -21.11 9.02 4.03
CA VAL A 27 -20.88 8.65 5.43
C VAL A 27 -21.66 7.37 5.69
N GLY A 28 -21.01 6.33 6.20
CA GLY A 28 -21.60 5.02 6.48
C GLY A 28 -20.96 3.89 5.66
N ARG A 29 -21.78 3.08 4.99
CA ARG A 29 -21.30 1.95 4.16
C ARG A 29 -21.31 2.36 2.70
N THR A 30 -20.22 2.12 1.97
CA THR A 30 -20.09 2.56 0.58
C THR A 30 -19.47 1.48 -0.29
N ASP A 31 -20.21 1.07 -1.31
CA ASP A 31 -19.78 0.08 -2.29
C ASP A 31 -19.71 0.74 -3.68
N VAL A 32 -18.51 0.84 -4.26
CA VAL A 32 -18.29 1.47 -5.57
C VAL A 32 -17.74 0.45 -6.56
N LYS A 33 -18.37 0.33 -7.73
CA LYS A 33 -17.89 -0.47 -8.86
C LYS A 33 -17.88 0.38 -10.13
N THR A 34 -16.70 0.64 -10.69
CA THR A 34 -16.58 1.54 -11.85
C THR A 34 -15.58 1.02 -12.88
N ALA A 35 -15.88 1.25 -14.16
CA ALA A 35 -14.89 1.19 -15.23
C ALA A 35 -14.58 2.63 -15.69
N GLY A 36 -13.38 3.13 -15.42
CA GLY A 36 -13.00 4.51 -15.72
C GLY A 36 -12.22 5.19 -14.58
N ARG A 37 -12.58 6.44 -14.28
CA ARG A 37 -11.95 7.23 -13.22
C ARG A 37 -12.89 7.37 -12.04
N THR A 38 -12.41 7.05 -10.84
CA THR A 38 -13.21 7.07 -9.62
C THR A 38 -12.51 7.85 -8.53
N ASP A 39 -13.17 8.86 -7.98
CA ASP A 39 -12.70 9.61 -6.81
C ASP A 39 -13.69 9.36 -5.65
N VAL A 40 -13.24 8.76 -4.54
CA VAL A 40 -14.07 8.40 -3.38
C VAL A 40 -13.61 9.15 -2.14
N LYS A 41 -14.53 9.84 -1.47
CA LYS A 41 -14.35 10.42 -0.15
C LYS A 41 -15.40 9.87 0.82
N SER A 42 -14.98 9.10 1.80
CA SER A 42 -15.91 8.41 2.70
C SER A 42 -15.49 8.42 4.17
N ALA A 43 -16.47 8.30 5.05
CA ALA A 43 -16.25 7.96 6.46
C ALA A 43 -17.09 6.73 6.82
N GLY A 44 -16.48 5.66 7.32
CA GLY A 44 -17.13 4.40 7.67
C GLY A 44 -16.49 3.18 7.02
N ARG A 45 -17.29 2.31 6.40
CA ARG A 45 -16.80 1.13 5.65
C ARG A 45 -16.89 1.41 4.16
N THR A 46 -15.81 1.14 3.42
CA THR A 46 -15.73 1.48 2.00
C THR A 46 -15.08 0.37 1.20
N ASP A 47 -15.81 -0.14 0.22
CA ASP A 47 -15.35 -1.17 -0.71
C ASP A 47 -15.33 -0.58 -2.12
N VAL A 48 -14.14 -0.49 -2.74
CA VAL A 48 -13.97 0.06 -4.09
C VAL A 48 -13.43 -1.00 -5.02
N LYS A 49 -14.08 -1.18 -6.17
CA LYS A 49 -13.64 -2.04 -7.27
C LYS A 49 -13.59 -1.25 -8.57
N THR A 50 -12.41 -1.09 -9.15
CA THR A 50 -12.26 -0.26 -10.35
C THR A 50 -11.36 -0.91 -11.40
N ALA A 51 -11.73 -0.75 -12.67
CA ALA A 51 -10.80 -0.88 -13.80
C ALA A 51 -10.49 0.52 -14.32
N GLY A 52 -9.27 1.02 -14.11
CA GLY A 52 -8.85 2.37 -14.50
C GLY A 52 -8.07 3.11 -13.42
N ARG A 53 -8.44 4.36 -13.14
CA ARG A 53 -7.79 5.20 -12.12
C ARG A 53 -8.69 5.35 -10.90
N THR A 54 -8.13 5.24 -9.70
CA THR A 54 -8.89 5.33 -8.45
C THR A 54 -8.15 6.16 -7.42
N ASP A 55 -8.81 7.19 -6.90
CA ASP A 55 -8.33 7.99 -5.79
C ASP A 55 -9.29 7.81 -4.60
N VAL A 56 -8.80 7.27 -3.48
CA VAL A 56 -9.61 7.02 -2.27
C VAL A 56 -9.10 7.85 -1.11
N LYS A 57 -10.00 8.62 -0.48
CA LYS A 57 -9.78 9.28 0.81
C LYS A 57 -10.82 8.78 1.82
N SER A 58 -10.38 8.05 2.83
CA SER A 58 -11.32 7.42 3.77
C SER A 58 -10.90 7.53 5.23
N ALA A 59 -11.89 7.51 6.13
CA ALA A 59 -11.69 7.25 7.55
C ALA A 59 -12.52 6.01 7.94
N GLY A 60 -11.90 5.00 8.55
CA GLY A 60 -12.55 3.75 8.97
C GLY A 60 -11.93 2.51 8.35
N ARG A 61 -12.76 1.62 7.78
CA ARG A 61 -12.30 0.40 7.09
C ARG A 61 -12.39 0.59 5.58
N THR A 62 -11.36 0.22 4.85
CA THR A 62 -11.29 0.46 3.41
C THR A 62 -10.67 -0.71 2.68
N ASP A 63 -11.42 -1.27 1.73
CA ASP A 63 -10.98 -2.35 0.87
C ASP A 63 -10.97 -1.86 -0.58
N VAL A 64 -9.79 -1.81 -1.21
CA VAL A 64 -9.63 -1.33 -2.59
C VAL A 64 -9.12 -2.46 -3.48
N LYS A 65 -9.80 -2.68 -4.61
CA LYS A 65 -9.37 -3.61 -5.66
C LYS A 65 -9.34 -2.89 -7.01
N THR A 66 -8.16 -2.80 -7.61
CA THR A 66 -8.00 -2.03 -8.85
C THR A 66 -7.15 -2.76 -9.88
N VAL A 67 -7.53 -2.64 -11.15
CA VAL A 67 -6.64 -2.86 -12.29
C VAL A 67 -6.32 -1.49 -12.89
N GLY A 68 -5.08 -1.03 -12.79
CA GLY A 68 -4.65 0.29 -13.26
C GLY A 68 -3.85 1.09 -12.23
N ARG A 69 -4.26 2.33 -11.95
CA ARG A 69 -3.57 3.23 -11.00
C ARG A 69 -4.45 3.48 -9.77
N THR A 70 -3.86 3.39 -8.59
CA THR A 70 -4.58 3.58 -7.32
C THR A 70 -3.79 4.47 -6.37
N ASP A 71 -4.43 5.52 -5.87
CA ASP A 71 -3.91 6.35 -4.79
C ASP A 71 -4.86 6.24 -3.58
N VAL A 72 -4.35 5.80 -2.42
CA VAL A 72 -5.14 5.63 -1.20
C VAL A 72 -4.59 6.52 -0.08
N LYS A 73 -5.48 7.31 0.52
CA LYS A 73 -5.22 8.07 1.76
C LYS A 73 -6.24 7.64 2.82
N SER A 74 -5.79 6.98 3.87
CA SER A 74 -6.71 6.42 4.87
C SER A 74 -6.28 6.64 6.32
N ALA A 75 -7.25 6.70 7.22
CA ALA A 75 -7.06 6.51 8.65
C ALA A 75 -7.91 5.33 9.12
N GLY A 76 -7.28 4.30 9.68
CA GLY A 76 -7.95 3.10 10.19
C GLY A 76 -7.36 1.79 9.65
N ARG A 77 -8.21 0.91 9.13
CA ARG A 77 -7.78 -0.36 8.50
C ARG A 77 -7.91 -0.27 6.99
N THR A 78 -6.89 -0.71 6.27
CA THR A 78 -6.85 -0.58 4.82
C THR A 78 -6.25 -1.79 4.14
N ASP A 79 -7.03 -2.41 3.26
CA ASP A 79 -6.61 -3.53 2.44
C ASP A 79 -6.60 -3.10 0.97
N VAL A 80 -5.44 -3.14 0.31
CA VAL A 80 -5.29 -2.74 -1.09
C VAL A 80 -4.82 -3.92 -1.93
N LYS A 81 -5.53 -4.19 -3.02
CA LYS A 81 -5.14 -5.18 -4.04
C LYS A 81 -5.10 -4.53 -5.41
N THR A 82 -3.93 -4.48 -6.04
CA THR A 82 -3.77 -3.79 -7.32
C THR A 82 -2.94 -4.58 -8.32
N ALA A 83 -3.35 -4.53 -9.58
CA ALA A 83 -2.48 -4.82 -10.71
C ALA A 83 -2.16 -3.49 -11.42
N GLY A 84 -0.92 -3.01 -11.32
CA GLY A 84 -0.47 -1.74 -11.88
C GLY A 84 0.34 -0.87 -10.90
N ARG A 85 -0.01 0.41 -10.79
CA ARG A 85 0.69 1.35 -9.88
C ARG A 85 -0.17 1.63 -8.65
N THR A 86 0.45 1.62 -7.47
CA THR A 86 -0.24 1.83 -6.20
C THR A 86 0.56 2.75 -5.29
N ASP A 87 -0.06 3.84 -4.84
CA ASP A 87 0.49 4.71 -3.81
C ASP A 87 -0.44 4.68 -2.58
N VAL A 88 0.08 4.30 -1.42
CA VAL A 88 -0.69 4.20 -0.17
C VAL A 88 -0.10 5.13 0.89
N LYS A 89 -0.95 5.96 1.48
CA LYS A 89 -0.66 6.78 2.67
C LYS A 89 -1.67 6.46 3.76
N SER A 90 -1.21 5.88 4.86
CA SER A 90 -2.12 5.40 5.91
C SER A 90 -1.65 5.68 7.32
N VAL A 91 -2.61 5.85 8.23
CA VAL A 91 -2.41 5.75 9.68
C VAL A 91 -3.26 4.59 10.21
N GLY A 92 -2.63 3.60 10.82
CA GLY A 92 -3.30 2.44 11.39
C GLY A 92 -2.74 1.10 10.90
N ARG A 93 -3.61 0.21 10.40
CA ARG A 93 -3.23 -1.11 9.87
C ARG A 93 -3.40 -1.13 8.36
N THR A 94 -2.37 -1.56 7.65
CA THR A 94 -2.37 -1.54 6.18
C THR A 94 -1.84 -2.85 5.61
N ASP A 95 -2.64 -3.50 4.77
CA ASP A 95 -2.23 -4.68 4.02
C ASP A 95 -2.25 -4.36 2.52
N VAL A 96 -1.09 -4.49 1.84
CA VAL A 96 -0.96 -4.20 0.40
C VAL A 96 -0.55 -5.46 -0.34
N LYS A 97 -1.30 -5.80 -1.40
CA LYS A 97 -0.95 -6.84 -2.37
C LYS A 97 -0.91 -6.23 -3.76
N SER A 98 0.24 -6.28 -4.42
CA SER A 98 0.41 -5.60 -5.71
C SER A 98 1.24 -6.39 -6.71
N ALA A 99 0.88 -6.28 -7.99
CA ALA A 99 1.73 -6.63 -9.11
C ALA A 99 2.03 -5.35 -9.90
N GLY A 100 3.27 -4.85 -9.81
CA GLY A 100 3.71 -3.63 -10.47
C GLY A 100 4.58 -2.73 -9.58
N ARG A 101 4.30 -1.42 -9.58
CA ARG A 101 5.03 -0.44 -8.75
C ARG A 101 4.18 -0.07 -7.54
N THR A 102 4.81 -0.06 -6.37
CA THR A 102 4.12 0.14 -5.09
C THR A 102 4.93 1.07 -4.19
N ASP A 103 4.33 2.21 -3.81
CA ASP A 103 4.89 3.13 -2.84
C ASP A 103 3.99 3.16 -1.60
N VAL A 104 4.52 2.83 -0.43
CA VAL A 104 3.76 2.77 0.82
C VAL A 104 4.36 3.70 1.85
N LYS A 105 3.55 4.59 2.42
CA LYS A 105 3.89 5.42 3.57
C LYS A 105 2.88 5.18 4.70
N THR A 106 3.32 4.60 5.80
CA THR A 106 2.41 4.25 6.91
C THR A 106 2.96 4.63 8.28
N ALA A 107 2.06 5.01 9.18
CA ALA A 107 2.30 5.00 10.61
C ALA A 107 1.43 3.92 11.26
N GLY A 108 2.04 2.89 11.85
CA GLY A 108 1.34 1.77 12.48
C GLY A 108 1.86 0.40 12.04
N ARG A 109 0.96 -0.53 11.70
CA ARG A 109 1.33 -1.88 11.23
C ARG A 109 1.14 -1.97 9.73
N THR A 110 2.11 -2.56 9.02
CA THR A 110 2.06 -2.64 7.56
C THR A 110 2.60 -3.98 7.07
N ASP A 111 1.78 -4.66 6.28
CA ASP A 111 2.16 -5.88 5.58
C ASP A 111 2.13 -5.62 4.06
N VAL A 112 3.25 -5.78 3.38
CA VAL A 112 3.37 -5.55 1.93
C VAL A 112 3.77 -6.84 1.23
N LYS A 113 2.97 -7.26 0.23
CA LYS A 113 3.31 -8.34 -0.69
C LYS A 113 3.30 -7.82 -2.13
N THR A 114 4.46 -7.78 -2.77
CA THR A 114 4.58 -7.18 -4.11
C THR A 114 5.41 -8.04 -5.08
N ALA A 115 4.98 -8.11 -6.33
CA ALA A 115 5.84 -8.51 -7.45
C ALA A 115 6.14 -7.26 -8.31
N GLY A 116 7.41 -6.84 -8.37
CA GLY A 116 7.84 -5.65 -9.10
C GLY A 116 8.76 -4.73 -8.29
N ARG A 117 8.48 -3.42 -8.29
CA ARG A 117 9.25 -2.43 -7.51
C ARG A 117 8.44 -1.99 -6.30
N THR A 118 9.07 -1.97 -5.12
CA THR A 118 8.41 -1.62 -3.87
C THR A 118 9.27 -0.66 -3.05
N ASP A 119 8.70 0.49 -2.72
CA ASP A 119 9.32 1.45 -1.80
C ASP A 119 8.43 1.59 -0.56
N VAL A 120 8.97 1.29 0.63
CA VAL A 120 8.22 1.33 1.90
C VAL A 120 8.86 2.33 2.85
N LYS A 121 8.05 3.27 3.35
CA LYS A 121 8.39 4.20 4.43
C LYS A 121 7.43 3.98 5.59
N SER A 122 7.95 3.52 6.73
CA SER A 122 7.10 3.17 7.87
C SER A 122 7.62 3.69 9.20
N ALA A 123 6.68 4.00 10.10
CA ALA A 123 6.93 4.10 11.53
C ALA A 123 6.04 3.08 12.25
N GLY A 124 6.64 2.04 12.84
CA GLY A 124 5.94 0.98 13.55
C GLY A 124 6.45 -0.43 13.19
N ARG A 125 5.51 -1.36 12.92
CA ARG A 125 5.85 -2.74 12.52
C ARG A 125 5.64 -2.91 11.03
N THR A 126 6.62 -3.51 10.35
CA THR A 126 6.61 -3.64 8.90
C THR A 126 7.11 -4.98 8.44
N ASP A 127 6.25 -5.71 7.73
CA ASP A 127 6.58 -6.99 7.11
C ASP A 127 6.52 -6.83 5.58
N VAL A 128 7.64 -7.08 4.90
CA VAL A 128 7.72 -6.96 3.43
C VAL A 128 8.08 -8.31 2.82
N LYS A 129 7.25 -8.74 1.87
CA LYS A 129 7.49 -9.89 1.00
C LYS A 129 7.50 -9.44 -0.45
N SER A 130 8.63 -9.55 -1.12
CA SER A 130 8.77 -9.02 -2.47
C SER A 130 9.54 -9.92 -3.43
N VAL A 131 9.19 -9.82 -4.70
CA VAL A 131 10.00 -10.31 -5.83
C VAL A 131 10.32 -9.10 -6.69
N GLY A 132 11.61 -8.81 -6.89
CA GLY A 132 12.08 -7.63 -7.64
C GLY A 132 12.90 -6.65 -6.80
N ARG A 133 12.72 -5.34 -7.02
CA ARG A 133 13.50 -4.31 -6.30
C ARG A 133 12.72 -3.82 -5.09
N THR A 134 13.39 -3.72 -3.94
CA THR A 134 12.77 -3.37 -2.67
C THR A 134 13.62 -2.38 -1.91
N ASP A 135 13.08 -1.20 -1.64
CA ASP A 135 13.71 -0.20 -0.79
C ASP A 135 12.85 0.02 0.46
N VAL A 136 13.41 -0.21 1.65
CA VAL A 136 12.70 -0.07 2.93
C VAL A 136 13.37 0.97 3.80
N LYS A 137 12.61 1.98 4.23
CA LYS A 137 12.99 2.91 5.29
C LYS A 137 12.01 2.78 6.45
N SER A 138 12.48 2.36 7.61
CA SER A 138 11.61 2.07 8.75
C SER A 138 12.17 2.63 10.06
N ALA A 139 11.26 3.01 10.97
CA ALA A 139 11.53 3.19 12.38
C ALA A 139 10.65 2.21 13.16
N GLY A 140 11.26 1.23 13.82
CA GLY A 140 10.56 0.18 14.58
C GLY A 140 11.03 -1.23 14.22
N ARG A 141 10.09 -2.19 14.18
CA ARG A 141 10.39 -3.60 13.84
C ARG A 141 10.16 -3.83 12.35
N THR A 142 11.16 -4.40 11.67
CA THR A 142 11.12 -4.60 10.22
C THR A 142 11.55 -6.02 9.86
N ASP A 143 10.68 -6.77 9.19
CA ASP A 143 10.99 -8.09 8.65
C ASP A 143 10.89 -8.04 7.11
N VAL A 144 11.99 -8.35 6.41
CA VAL A 144 12.03 -8.32 4.94
C VAL A 144 12.37 -9.70 4.38
N LYS A 145 11.53 -10.19 3.46
CA LYS A 145 11.77 -11.39 2.65
C LYS A 145 11.73 -11.01 1.17
N SER A 146 12.85 -11.11 0.49
CA SER A 146 12.97 -10.63 -0.90
C SER A 146 13.67 -11.63 -1.82
N ALA A 147 13.16 -11.75 -3.04
CA ALA A 147 13.87 -12.36 -4.16
C ALA A 147 14.23 -11.25 -5.17
N GLY A 148 15.36 -10.59 -4.95
CA GLY A 148 15.88 -9.54 -5.82
C GLY A 148 16.78 -8.55 -5.09
N ARG A 149 16.91 -7.32 -5.62
CA ARG A 149 17.75 -6.29 -4.99
C ARG A 149 16.98 -5.66 -3.83
N THR A 150 17.64 -5.59 -2.67
CA THR A 150 17.03 -5.12 -1.43
C THR A 150 17.94 -4.11 -0.73
N ASP A 151 17.45 -2.89 -0.54
CA ASP A 151 18.13 -1.84 0.22
C ASP A 151 17.28 -1.53 1.48
N VAL A 152 17.84 -1.70 2.69
CA VAL A 152 17.13 -1.46 3.96
C VAL A 152 17.85 -0.41 4.79
N LYS A 153 17.11 0.61 5.24
CA LYS A 153 17.52 1.60 6.22
C LYS A 153 16.57 1.57 7.40
N SER A 154 17.03 1.18 8.58
CA SER A 154 16.15 0.99 9.74
C SER A 154 16.71 1.58 11.02
N ALA A 155 15.83 2.09 11.87
CA ALA A 155 16.12 2.37 13.27
C ALA A 155 15.23 1.45 14.13
N GLY A 156 15.84 0.45 14.78
CA GLY A 156 15.12 -0.57 15.54
C GLY A 156 15.60 -1.99 15.21
N ARG A 157 14.71 -2.98 15.39
CA ARG A 157 15.03 -4.39 15.14
C ARG A 157 14.70 -4.77 13.70
N THR A 158 15.66 -5.37 13.01
CA THR A 158 15.56 -5.64 11.56
C THR A 158 15.98 -7.07 11.25
N ASP A 159 15.08 -7.86 10.66
CA ASP A 159 15.37 -9.23 10.20
C ASP A 159 15.23 -9.27 8.66
N VAL A 160 16.31 -9.58 7.93
CA VAL A 160 16.31 -9.62 6.45
C VAL A 160 16.67 -11.02 5.95
N LYS A 161 15.84 -11.57 5.07
CA LYS A 161 16.10 -12.79 4.29
C LYS A 161 16.02 -12.48 2.80
N SER A 162 17.11 -12.66 2.08
CA SER A 162 17.18 -12.31 0.65
C SER A 162 17.85 -13.39 -0.19
N ALA A 163 17.33 -13.64 -1.39
CA ALA A 163 18.02 -14.45 -2.40
C ALA A 163 18.86 -13.61 -3.38
N GLY A 164 18.79 -12.27 -3.29
CA GLY A 164 19.50 -11.35 -4.19
C GLY A 164 20.49 -10.42 -3.47
N ARG A 165 20.95 -9.37 -4.18
CA ARG A 165 21.86 -8.37 -3.61
C ARG A 165 21.18 -7.62 -2.47
N THR A 166 21.89 -7.44 -1.37
CA THR A 166 21.32 -6.92 -0.13
C THR A 166 22.26 -5.91 0.51
N ASP A 167 21.77 -4.67 0.67
CA ASP A 167 22.44 -3.58 1.38
C ASP A 167 21.60 -3.19 2.61
N VAL A 168 22.16 -3.35 3.81
CA VAL A 168 21.44 -3.06 5.07
C VAL A 168 22.22 -2.04 5.91
N LYS A 169 21.54 -0.97 6.31
CA LYS A 169 22.03 0.02 7.27
C LYS A 169 21.05 0.13 8.43
N THR A 170 21.49 -0.21 9.63
CA THR A 170 20.61 -0.20 10.79
C THR A 170 21.26 0.47 11.99
N VAL A 171 20.45 1.25 12.72
CA VAL A 171 20.73 1.64 14.11
C VAL A 171 19.89 0.72 15.00
N GLY A 172 20.53 -0.21 15.71
CA GLY A 172 19.85 -1.26 16.49
C GLY A 172 20.13 -2.69 16.01
N ARG A 173 19.37 -3.66 16.55
CA ARG A 173 19.58 -5.10 16.32
C ARG A 173 19.27 -5.50 14.87
N THR A 174 20.16 -6.26 14.26
CA THR A 174 20.05 -6.65 12.85
C THR A 174 20.44 -8.10 12.63
N ASP A 175 19.58 -8.87 11.98
CA ASP A 175 19.83 -10.23 11.52
C ASP A 175 19.68 -10.30 9.99
N VAL A 176 20.76 -10.59 9.25
CA VAL A 176 20.74 -10.70 7.77
C VAL A 176 21.14 -12.09 7.32
N LYS A 177 20.27 -12.75 6.55
CA LYS A 177 20.55 -13.99 5.82
C LYS A 177 20.40 -13.76 4.32
N SER A 178 21.45 -14.01 3.55
CA SER A 178 21.41 -13.83 2.10
C SER A 178 22.20 -14.91 1.37
N ALA A 179 21.68 -15.33 0.21
CA ALA A 179 22.34 -16.30 -0.67
C ALA A 179 23.39 -15.67 -1.61
N ARG A 180 23.52 -14.33 -1.65
CA ARG A 180 24.47 -13.59 -2.50
C ARG A 180 25.08 -12.40 -1.74
N ARG A 181 26.19 -11.84 -2.28
CA ARG A 181 27.01 -10.72 -1.75
C ARG A 181 26.23 -9.75 -0.84
N ASN A 182 26.76 -9.53 0.37
CA ASN A 182 26.16 -8.69 1.42
C ASN A 182 27.03 -7.49 1.76
N TRP A 183 26.38 -6.38 2.08
CA TRP A 183 26.96 -5.29 2.86
C TRP A 183 25.99 -4.89 3.97
N ALA A 184 26.32 -5.26 5.21
CA ALA A 184 25.55 -4.90 6.40
C ALA A 184 26.40 -3.99 7.28
N LYS A 185 25.87 -2.81 7.61
CA LYS A 185 26.45 -1.89 8.61
C LYS A 185 25.45 -1.70 9.73
N SER A 186 25.81 -2.11 10.94
CA SER A 186 25.07 -1.84 12.16
C SER A 186 25.89 -0.89 13.05
N SER A 187 25.28 0.19 13.50
CA SER A 187 25.83 1.03 14.57
C SER A 187 25.02 0.83 15.85
N SER A 188 25.74 0.65 16.96
CA SER A 188 25.18 0.62 18.32
C SER A 188 24.91 2.02 18.83
#